data_AF-A0A962DH62-F1
#
_entry.id   AF-A0A962DH62-F1
#
_cell.length_a   1.000
_cell.length_b   1.000
_cell.length_c   1.000
_cell.angle_alpha   90.00
_cell.angle_beta   90.00
_cell.angle_gamma   90.00
#
_symmetry.space_group_name_H-M   'P 1'
#
loop_
_entity.id
_entity.type
_entity.pdbx_description
1 polymer ?
#
loop_
_entity_poly.entity_id
_entity_poly.type
_entity_poly.pdbx_seq_one_letter_code
_entity_poly.pdbx_strand_id
1 'polypeptide(L)'
;MKVFRVDITAWTASFRYPNLISGVQPTLEVPPLSTVLGILNAASGQYLHYHQLEIGFYFEFAGKTFDLETIYMIQTDSKGRPSNNAKSNIIQREFMADVKLSLYLKD
;
A
#
# COMPACT_ATOMS: atom_id res chain seq x y z
N MET A 1 -7.84 -11.33 27.01
CA MET A 1 -7.09 -11.98 25.91
C MET A 1 -5.70 -11.35 25.84
N LYS A 2 -4.63 -12.13 25.66
CA LYS A 2 -3.26 -11.61 25.47
C LYS A 2 -2.95 -11.55 23.97
N VAL A 3 -2.34 -10.46 23.52
CA VAL A 3 -1.97 -10.21 22.11
C VAL A 3 -0.64 -9.46 22.06
N PHE A 4 0.09 -9.61 20.96
CA PHE A 4 1.23 -8.77 20.62
C PHE A 4 0.72 -7.49 19.95
N ARG A 5 1.22 -6.34 20.41
CA ARG A 5 1.00 -5.04 19.76
C ARG A 5 2.27 -4.59 19.07
N VAL A 6 2.16 -4.24 17.78
CA VAL A 6 3.25 -3.68 16.99
C VAL A 6 2.81 -2.32 16.46
N ASP A 7 3.53 -1.27 16.82
CA ASP A 7 3.30 0.08 16.31
C ASP A 7 4.31 0.39 15.20
N ILE A 8 3.80 0.70 14.01
CA ILE A 8 4.59 1.10 12.83
C ILE A 8 4.27 2.57 12.56
N THR A 9 5.29 3.40 12.44
CA THR A 9 5.15 4.83 12.11
C THR A 9 5.91 5.13 10.84
N ALA A 10 5.40 6.09 10.05
CA ALA A 10 6.08 6.56 8.85
C ALA A 10 5.70 8.01 8.56
N TRP A 11 6.54 8.72 7.81
CA TRP A 11 6.21 10.07 7.35
C TRP A 11 5.05 10.08 6.37
N THR A 12 4.93 9.04 5.54
CA THR A 12 3.88 8.97 4.52
C THR A 12 3.39 7.54 4.29
N ALA A 13 2.12 7.37 3.96
CA ALA A 13 1.59 6.14 3.38
C ALA A 13 0.56 6.42 2.29
N SER A 14 0.45 5.49 1.34
CA SER A 14 -0.63 5.45 0.35
C SER A 14 -1.03 4.01 0.09
N PHE A 15 -2.32 3.73 0.12
CA PHE A 15 -2.91 2.42 -0.07
C PHE A 15 -3.68 2.39 -1.36
N ARG A 16 -3.42 1.36 -2.18
CA ARG A 16 -3.98 1.27 -3.53
C ARG A 16 -5.51 1.26 -3.49
N TYR A 17 -6.12 2.23 -4.16
CA TYR A 17 -7.56 2.23 -4.41
C TYR A 17 -7.90 1.25 -5.55
N PRO A 18 -8.81 0.28 -5.33
CA PRO A 18 -9.18 -0.68 -6.37
C PRO A 18 -9.99 -0.01 -7.48
N ASN A 19 -9.87 -0.53 -8.70
CA ASN A 19 -10.73 -0.20 -9.85
C ASN A 19 -10.71 1.27 -10.37
N LEU A 20 -9.82 2.14 -9.86
CA LEU A 20 -9.63 3.48 -10.42
C LEU A 20 -8.26 3.63 -11.09
N ILE A 21 -8.29 3.92 -12.39
CA ILE A 21 -7.11 4.29 -13.21
C ILE A 21 -7.53 5.49 -14.06
N SER A 22 -7.57 6.68 -13.45
CA SER A 22 -8.09 7.88 -14.12
C SER A 22 -7.32 9.11 -13.67
N GLY A 23 -6.15 9.40 -14.26
CA GLY A 23 -5.36 10.65 -14.08
C GLY A 23 -4.92 11.02 -12.64
N VAL A 24 -5.54 10.40 -11.65
CA VAL A 24 -5.47 10.64 -10.22
C VAL A 24 -5.41 9.26 -9.58
N GLN A 25 -4.54 9.10 -8.60
CA GLN A 25 -4.37 7.89 -7.82
C GLN A 25 -4.78 8.18 -6.38
N PRO A 26 -6.07 8.03 -6.03
CA PRO A 26 -6.51 8.21 -4.65
C PRO A 26 -5.93 7.11 -3.75
N THR A 27 -5.95 7.37 -2.45
CA THR A 27 -5.57 6.40 -1.42
C THR A 27 -6.77 6.00 -0.58
N LEU A 28 -6.81 4.74 -0.13
CA LEU A 28 -7.68 4.38 0.99
C LEU A 28 -7.18 5.08 2.26
N GLU A 29 -8.09 5.39 3.18
CA GLU A 29 -7.78 6.04 4.46
C GLU A 29 -7.38 5.04 5.56
N VAL A 30 -7.42 3.76 5.23
CA VAL A 30 -7.02 2.65 6.10
C VAL A 30 -6.34 1.59 5.23
N PRO A 31 -5.27 0.92 5.70
CA PRO A 31 -4.64 -0.13 4.92
C PRO A 31 -5.63 -1.27 4.68
N PRO A 32 -5.79 -1.75 3.43
CA PRO A 32 -6.53 -2.97 3.20
C PRO A 32 -5.81 -4.14 3.85
N LEU A 33 -6.56 -5.20 4.17
CA LEU A 33 -6.00 -6.41 4.79
C LEU A 33 -4.82 -6.97 3.97
N SER A 34 -4.90 -6.91 2.64
CA SER A 34 -3.80 -7.33 1.75
C SER A 34 -2.50 -6.57 1.99
N THR A 35 -2.55 -5.27 2.32
CA THR A 35 -1.37 -4.48 2.68
C THR A 35 -0.79 -4.94 4.02
N VAL A 36 -1.64 -5.17 5.02
CA VAL A 36 -1.18 -5.66 6.34
C VAL A 36 -0.53 -7.04 6.20
N LEU A 37 -1.16 -7.97 5.48
CA LEU A 37 -0.59 -9.30 5.20
C LEU A 37 0.71 -9.21 4.41
N GLY A 38 0.80 -8.29 3.44
CA GLY A 38 2.03 -8.03 2.70
C GLY A 38 3.18 -7.54 3.59
N ILE A 39 2.90 -6.66 4.55
CA ILE A 39 3.88 -6.20 5.56
C ILE A 39 4.34 -7.39 6.41
N LEU A 40 3.42 -8.26 6.86
CA LEU A 40 3.77 -9.45 7.66
C LEU A 40 4.66 -10.43 6.87
N ASN A 41 4.36 -10.67 5.59
CA ASN A 41 5.20 -11.50 4.73
C ASN A 41 6.58 -10.88 4.50
N ALA A 42 6.65 -9.57 4.27
CA ALA A 42 7.91 -8.87 4.07
C ALA A 42 8.79 -8.96 5.33
N ALA A 43 8.19 -8.83 6.51
CA ALA A 43 8.88 -8.98 7.79
C ALA A 43 9.29 -10.43 8.08
N SER A 44 8.49 -11.43 7.69
CA SER A 44 8.79 -12.84 7.92
C SER A 44 9.84 -13.40 6.93
N GLY A 45 10.06 -12.72 5.81
CA GLY A 45 10.94 -13.19 4.72
C GLY A 45 10.34 -14.34 3.90
N GLN A 46 9.07 -14.68 4.11
CA GLN A 46 8.38 -15.77 3.42
C GLN A 46 6.88 -15.51 3.27
N TYR A 47 6.22 -16.30 2.44
CA TYR A 47 4.77 -16.23 2.31
C TYR A 47 4.10 -16.97 3.47
N LEU A 48 3.31 -16.26 4.28
CA LEU A 48 2.60 -16.84 5.42
C LEU A 48 1.27 -17.47 4.98
N HIS A 49 0.88 -18.54 5.67
CA HIS A 49 -0.44 -19.16 5.49
C HIS A 49 -1.43 -18.56 6.50
N TYR A 50 -2.45 -17.85 6.00
CA TYR A 50 -3.28 -16.98 6.86
C TYR A 50 -4.50 -17.65 7.52
N HIS A 51 -4.70 -18.96 7.33
CA HIS A 51 -5.96 -19.62 7.71
C HIS A 51 -6.30 -19.55 9.21
N GLN A 52 -5.30 -19.34 10.07
CA GLN A 52 -5.45 -19.23 11.53
C GLN A 52 -5.06 -17.84 12.06
N LEU A 53 -4.78 -16.88 11.17
CA LEU A 53 -4.24 -15.60 11.56
C LEU A 53 -5.37 -14.65 11.98
N GLU A 54 -5.43 -14.34 13.28
CA GLU A 54 -6.33 -13.33 13.82
C GLU A 54 -5.61 -11.98 13.90
N ILE A 55 -6.11 -10.99 13.15
CA ILE A 55 -5.50 -9.66 13.06
C ILE A 55 -6.51 -8.60 13.47
N GLY A 56 -6.13 -7.75 14.41
CA GLY A 56 -6.74 -6.44 14.61
C GLY A 56 -5.77 -5.35 14.16
N PHE A 57 -6.28 -4.26 13.60
CA PHE A 57 -5.45 -3.10 13.32
C PHE A 57 -6.21 -1.79 13.44
N TYR A 58 -5.48 -0.75 13.83
CA TYR A 58 -5.93 0.64 13.89
C TYR A 58 -4.92 1.49 13.13
N PHE A 59 -5.43 2.42 12.34
CA PHE A 59 -4.61 3.31 11.53
C PHE A 59 -5.05 4.75 11.74
N GLU A 60 -4.07 5.64 11.86
CA GLU A 60 -4.28 7.09 11.95
C GLU A 60 -3.24 7.85 11.14
N PHE A 61 -3.60 9.07 10.76
CA PHE A 61 -2.76 9.98 10.00
C PHE A 61 -3.11 11.43 10.34
N ALA A 62 -2.15 12.35 10.24
CA ALA A 62 -2.37 13.75 10.57
C ALA A 62 -3.01 14.56 9.43
N GLY A 63 -2.74 14.18 8.18
CA GLY A 63 -3.27 14.88 7.02
C GLY A 63 -3.23 14.03 5.76
N LYS A 64 -4.01 14.46 4.75
CA LYS A 64 -4.09 13.83 3.43
C LYS A 64 -3.94 14.89 2.35
N THR A 65 -3.10 14.64 1.36
CA THR A 65 -2.79 15.60 0.29
C THR A 65 -2.40 14.89 -1.01
N PHE A 66 -2.13 15.65 -2.06
CA PHE A 66 -1.71 15.15 -3.37
C PHE A 66 -0.24 15.47 -3.64
N ASP A 67 0.45 14.51 -4.24
CA ASP A 67 1.75 14.64 -4.88
C ASP A 67 1.58 14.65 -6.41
N LEU A 68 2.32 15.51 -7.10
CA LEU A 68 2.29 15.59 -8.56
C LEU A 68 3.48 14.81 -9.12
N GLU A 69 3.19 13.64 -9.68
CA GLU A 69 4.22 12.71 -10.15
C GLU A 69 4.24 12.61 -11.67
N THR A 70 5.44 12.55 -12.25
CA THR A 70 5.62 12.14 -13.65
C THR A 70 5.89 10.64 -13.67
N ILE A 71 5.01 9.87 -14.31
CA ILE A 71 5.15 8.43 -14.49
C ILE A 71 5.55 8.10 -15.93
N TYR A 72 6.33 7.04 -16.08
CA TYR A 72 6.71 6.47 -17.38
C TYR A 72 6.05 5.10 -17.52
N MET A 73 5.03 5.01 -18.36
CA MET A 73 4.29 3.78 -18.59
C MET A 73 4.98 2.97 -19.70
N ILE A 74 5.51 1.81 -19.33
CA ILE A 74 6.12 0.86 -20.27
C ILE A 74 5.02 -0.08 -20.79
N GLN A 75 4.81 -0.06 -22.10
CA GLN A 75 3.89 -0.99 -22.77
C GLN A 75 4.60 -2.30 -23.10
N THR A 76 3.85 -3.39 -23.15
CA THR A 76 4.33 -4.68 -23.65
C THR A 76 4.31 -4.71 -25.17
N ASP A 77 5.34 -5.29 -25.79
CA ASP A 77 5.38 -5.59 -27.22
C ASP A 77 4.41 -6.73 -27.58
N SER A 78 4.30 -7.04 -28.88
CA SER A 78 3.44 -8.12 -29.38
C SER A 78 3.81 -9.52 -28.87
N LYS A 79 4.97 -9.68 -28.22
CA LYS A 79 5.43 -10.92 -27.60
C LYS A 79 5.34 -10.88 -26.07
N GLY A 80 4.68 -9.87 -25.50
CA GLY A 80 4.49 -9.71 -24.05
C GLY A 80 5.73 -9.23 -23.30
N ARG A 81 6.77 -8.77 -23.99
CA ARG A 81 8.00 -8.27 -23.37
C ARG A 81 7.92 -6.76 -23.15
N PRO A 82 8.59 -6.19 -22.14
CA PRO A 82 8.67 -4.74 -21.99
C PRO A 82 9.23 -4.10 -23.27
N SER A 83 8.52 -3.12 -23.83
CA SER A 83 9.02 -2.34 -24.95
C SER A 83 9.96 -1.22 -24.48
N ASN A 84 10.86 -0.78 -25.36
CA ASN A 84 11.72 0.38 -25.08
C ASN A 84 10.98 1.73 -25.25
N ASN A 85 9.68 1.70 -25.56
CA ASN A 85 8.86 2.90 -25.71
C ASN A 85 8.10 3.16 -24.41
N ALA A 86 8.51 4.19 -23.69
CA ALA A 86 7.79 4.68 -22.52
C ALA A 86 6.87 5.85 -22.90
N LYS A 87 5.59 5.78 -22.52
CA LYS A 87 4.67 6.91 -22.59
C LYS A 87 4.67 7.63 -21.25
N SER A 88 5.07 8.91 -21.24
CA SER A 88 4.98 9.72 -20.02
C SER A 88 3.54 10.15 -19.75
N ASN A 89 3.21 10.30 -18.46
CA ASN A 89 1.98 10.92 -18.00
C ASN A 89 2.24 11.64 -16.69
N ILE A 90 1.47 12.70 -16.42
CA ILE A 90 1.48 13.40 -15.14
C ILE A 90 0.26 12.94 -14.36
N ILE A 91 0.46 12.54 -13.11
CA ILE A 91 -0.60 12.05 -12.23
C ILE A 91 -0.61 12.83 -10.92
N GLN A 92 -1.80 12.93 -10.32
CA GLN A 92 -1.94 13.37 -8.93
C GLN A 92 -2.09 12.14 -8.04
N ARG A 93 -1.09 11.81 -7.23
CA ARG A 93 -1.16 10.70 -6.28
C ARG A 93 -1.51 11.21 -4.89
N GLU A 94 -2.60 10.72 -4.33
CA GLU A 94 -3.01 11.04 -2.98
C GLU A 94 -2.22 10.21 -1.97
N PHE A 95 -1.79 10.84 -0.88
CA PHE A 95 -1.09 10.19 0.22
C PHE A 95 -1.45 10.84 1.56
N MET A 96 -1.20 10.10 2.63
CA MET A 96 -1.39 10.55 4.00
C MET A 96 -0.03 10.81 4.65
N ALA A 97 0.04 11.85 5.48
CA ALA A 97 1.24 12.29 6.19
C ALA A 97 1.14 11.99 7.69
N ASP A 98 2.31 11.79 8.32
CA ASP A 98 2.48 11.46 9.74
C ASP A 98 1.56 10.32 10.19
N VAL A 99 1.85 9.14 9.66
CA VAL A 99 0.98 7.97 9.77
C VAL A 99 1.44 7.01 10.85
N LYS A 100 0.47 6.37 11.51
CA LYS A 100 0.71 5.30 12.47
C LYS A 100 -0.25 4.13 12.24
N LEU A 101 0.31 2.93 12.19
CA LEU A 101 -0.40 1.65 12.14
C LEU A 101 -0.11 0.86 13.42
N SER A 102 -1.14 0.60 14.21
CA SER A 102 -1.08 -0.32 15.34
C SER A 102 -1.66 -1.67 14.94
N LEU A 103 -0.84 -2.72 14.96
CA LEU A 103 -1.23 -4.11 14.70
C LEU A 103 -1.39 -4.87 16.01
N TYR A 104 -2.39 -5.72 16.08
CA TYR A 104 -2.67 -6.62 17.18
C TYR A 104 -2.73 -8.05 16.64
N LEU A 105 -1.82 -8.90 17.11
CA LEU A 105 -1.66 -10.28 16.64
C LEU A 105 -1.74 -11.25 17.83
N LYS A 106 -2.30 -12.43 17.60
CA LYS A 106 -2.16 -13.56 18.54
C LYS A 106 -0.88 -14.33 18.25
N ASP A 107 -0.44 -15.10 19.25
CA ASP A 107 0.49 -16.24 19.10
C ASP A 107 -0.15 -17.29 18.18
#